data_AF-A0A930VEK0-F1
#
_entry.id   AF-A0A930VEK0-F1
#
_cell.length_a   1.000
_cell.length_b   1.000
_cell.length_c   1.000
_cell.angle_alpha   90.00
_cell.angle_beta   90.00
_cell.angle_gamma   90.00
#
_symmetry.space_group_name_H-M   'P 1'
#
loop_
_entity.id
_entity.type
_entity.pdbx_description
1 polymer ?
#
loop_
_entity_poly.entity_id
_entity_poly.type
_entity_poly.pdbx_seq_one_letter_code
_entity_poly.pdbx_strand_id
1 'polypeptide(L)'
;MWTGFLEPSLLKPAVVERGTRLADAAKAGRWDEVMAVLGEPLVSPVQWRFGGDSWFTPLHQAAWHGAPLPVASSLVERGALRSLRAHDGRTPYDVAADRGHDHLLAALSPPPSPLAPERIAALDAGLASVIDGRLRLPGGIADSYGKPLRECLRYPPVEVLHEAPGEGMWFPVPEMYGGFSVRLMRGYLYVESWIRIVGGSGQAHVITHEGAVLVEEGFV
;
A
#
# COMPACT_ATOMS: atom_id res chain seq x y z
N MET A 1 -5.54 -4.94 1.41
CA MET A 1 -4.29 -5.58 0.95
C MET A 1 -3.46 -4.53 0.23
N TRP A 2 -2.18 -4.42 0.59
CA TRP A 2 -1.22 -3.49 0.00
C TRP A 2 -0.63 -4.06 -1.30
N THR A 3 -0.52 -3.22 -2.33
CA THR A 3 0.07 -3.58 -3.65
C THR A 3 1.40 -2.88 -3.85
N GLY A 4 2.37 -3.20 -3.00
CA GLY A 4 3.68 -2.54 -2.93
C GLY A 4 4.69 -2.90 -4.00
N PHE A 5 4.28 -3.23 -5.23
CA PHE A 5 5.21 -3.76 -6.24
C PHE A 5 5.60 -2.70 -7.25
N LEU A 6 6.91 -2.52 -7.44
CA LEU A 6 7.49 -1.58 -8.39
C LEU A 6 8.05 -2.29 -9.62
N GLU A 7 8.60 -3.48 -9.43
CA GLU A 7 9.20 -4.30 -10.49
C GLU A 7 8.18 -5.33 -11.03
N PRO A 8 7.61 -5.13 -12.24
CA PRO A 8 6.56 -6.00 -12.77
C PRO A 8 7.02 -7.44 -13.04
N SER A 9 8.33 -7.64 -13.28
CA SER A 9 8.89 -8.98 -13.54
C SER A 9 8.78 -9.94 -12.35
N LEU A 10 8.57 -9.41 -11.13
CA LEU A 10 8.33 -10.21 -9.92
C LEU A 10 6.88 -10.73 -9.81
N LEU A 11 5.99 -10.33 -10.72
CA LEU A 11 4.57 -10.63 -10.66
C LEU A 11 4.14 -11.59 -11.77
N LYS A 12 3.08 -12.35 -11.51
CA LYS A 12 2.45 -13.19 -12.53
C LYS A 12 1.89 -12.30 -13.65
N PRO A 13 1.99 -12.71 -14.94
CA PRO A 13 1.49 -11.92 -16.07
C PRO A 13 0.05 -11.43 -15.92
N ALA A 14 -0.84 -12.29 -15.43
CA ALA A 14 -2.25 -11.95 -15.21
C ALA A 14 -2.47 -10.85 -14.15
N VAL A 15 -1.58 -10.71 -13.16
CA VAL A 15 -1.65 -9.63 -12.16
C VAL A 15 -1.20 -8.32 -12.79
N VAL A 16 -0.13 -8.36 -13.58
CA VAL A 16 0.38 -7.19 -14.31
C VAL A 16 -0.65 -6.69 -15.31
N GLU A 17 -1.26 -7.59 -16.08
CA GLU A 17 -2.28 -7.27 -17.09
C GLU A 17 -3.49 -6.55 -16.46
N ARG A 18 -4.10 -7.13 -15.43
CA ARG A 18 -5.26 -6.52 -14.75
C ARG A 18 -4.90 -5.18 -14.11
N GLY A 19 -3.74 -5.11 -13.48
CA GLY A 19 -3.24 -3.87 -12.88
C GLY A 19 -3.04 -2.75 -13.89
N THR A 20 -2.47 -3.10 -15.03
CA THR A 20 -2.27 -2.20 -16.17
C THR A 20 -3.62 -1.72 -16.69
N ARG A 21 -4.58 -2.64 -16.88
CA ARG A 21 -5.94 -2.31 -17.34
C ARG A 21 -6.66 -1.38 -16.37
N LEU A 22 -6.62 -1.64 -15.06
CA LEU A 22 -7.18 -0.75 -14.03
C LEU A 22 -6.59 0.67 -14.15
N ALA A 23 -5.27 0.76 -14.22
CA ALA A 23 -4.58 2.03 -14.28
C ALA A 23 -4.88 2.80 -15.58
N ASP A 24 -4.96 2.11 -16.72
CA ASP A 24 -5.29 2.73 -18.01
C ASP A 24 -6.74 3.18 -18.10
N ALA A 25 -7.67 2.40 -17.55
CA ALA A 25 -9.08 2.80 -17.42
C ALA A 25 -9.22 4.05 -16.55
N ALA A 26 -8.56 4.08 -15.40
CA ALA A 26 -8.58 5.23 -14.50
C ALA A 26 -7.94 6.47 -15.13
N LYS A 27 -6.76 6.31 -15.77
CA LYS A 27 -6.07 7.41 -16.48
C LYS A 27 -6.94 8.02 -17.58
N ALA A 28 -7.75 7.22 -18.26
CA ALA A 28 -8.65 7.66 -19.31
C ALA A 28 -10.04 8.10 -18.81
N GLY A 29 -10.31 8.05 -17.50
CA GLY A 29 -11.61 8.43 -16.93
C GLY A 29 -12.75 7.46 -17.24
N ARG A 30 -12.46 6.21 -17.61
CA ARG A 30 -13.47 5.18 -17.91
C ARG A 30 -13.96 4.49 -16.64
N TRP A 31 -14.79 5.19 -15.86
CA TRP A 31 -15.16 4.76 -14.51
C TRP A 31 -15.94 3.44 -14.45
N ASP A 32 -16.80 3.14 -15.42
CA ASP A 32 -17.51 1.85 -15.48
C ASP A 32 -16.52 0.69 -15.64
N GLU A 33 -15.49 0.87 -16.47
CA GLU A 33 -14.42 -0.11 -16.61
C GLU A 33 -13.59 -0.22 -15.32
N VAL A 34 -13.26 0.90 -14.66
CA VAL A 34 -12.59 0.87 -13.35
C VAL A 34 -13.37 0.02 -12.35
N MET A 35 -14.68 0.24 -12.23
CA MET A 35 -15.53 -0.51 -11.29
C MET A 35 -15.65 -1.99 -11.66
N ALA A 36 -15.71 -2.31 -12.96
CA ALA A 36 -15.71 -3.68 -13.44
C ALA A 36 -14.40 -4.41 -13.08
N VAL A 37 -13.25 -3.78 -13.34
CA VAL A 37 -11.93 -4.36 -13.04
C VAL A 37 -11.73 -4.52 -11.53
N LEU A 38 -12.21 -3.57 -10.70
CA LEU A 38 -12.19 -3.69 -9.24
C LEU A 38 -13.12 -4.79 -8.69
N GLY A 39 -14.04 -5.32 -9.51
CA GLY A 39 -14.83 -6.50 -9.19
C GLY A 39 -14.09 -7.82 -9.42
N GLU A 40 -12.93 -7.79 -10.10
CA GLU A 40 -12.15 -8.99 -10.38
C GLU A 40 -11.25 -9.42 -9.19
N PRO A 41 -10.95 -10.72 -9.06
CA PRO A 41 -10.01 -11.20 -8.04
C PRO A 41 -8.62 -10.59 -8.20
N LEU A 42 -7.94 -10.36 -7.07
CA LEU A 42 -6.56 -9.88 -6.97
C LEU A 42 -6.31 -8.47 -7.53
N VAL A 43 -7.36 -7.65 -7.62
CA VAL A 43 -7.27 -6.24 -7.97
C VAL A 43 -7.50 -5.40 -6.72
N SER A 44 -6.68 -4.37 -6.51
CA SER A 44 -6.78 -3.49 -5.34
C SER A 44 -7.12 -2.06 -5.74
N PRO A 45 -7.99 -1.34 -5.01
CA PRO A 45 -8.30 0.07 -5.30
C PRO A 45 -7.14 1.03 -5.00
N VAL A 46 -6.10 0.56 -4.30
CA VAL A 46 -4.89 1.35 -3.99
C VAL A 46 -3.75 1.11 -4.98
N GLN A 47 -4.02 0.34 -6.04
CA GLN A 47 -3.04 -0.03 -7.04
C GLN A 47 -2.74 1.12 -8.00
N TRP A 48 -1.45 1.38 -8.23
CA TRP A 48 -0.97 2.26 -9.31
C TRP A 48 -0.52 1.44 -10.52
N ARG A 49 -0.16 2.13 -11.60
CA ARG A 49 0.42 1.49 -12.79
C ARG A 49 1.79 0.89 -12.48
N PHE A 50 1.95 -0.41 -12.61
CA PHE A 50 3.27 -1.06 -12.50
C PHE A 50 4.26 -0.48 -13.52
N GLY A 51 5.50 -0.21 -13.10
CA GLY A 51 6.51 0.46 -13.92
C GLY A 51 6.22 1.93 -14.26
N GLY A 52 5.14 2.51 -13.72
CA GLY A 52 4.88 3.95 -13.81
C GLY A 52 5.58 4.74 -12.69
N ASP A 53 5.85 6.00 -12.95
CA ASP A 53 6.55 6.93 -12.06
C ASP A 53 5.62 7.75 -11.16
N SER A 54 4.38 8.04 -11.59
CA SER A 54 3.47 8.91 -10.84
C SER A 54 2.90 8.32 -9.55
N TRP A 55 2.78 6.99 -9.45
CA TRP A 55 2.00 6.29 -8.42
C TRP A 55 0.54 6.74 -8.25
N PHE A 56 -0.07 7.33 -9.29
CA PHE A 56 -1.50 7.66 -9.25
C PHE A 56 -2.34 6.40 -9.15
N THR A 57 -3.15 6.33 -8.08
CA THR A 57 -4.20 5.32 -7.90
C THR A 57 -5.49 5.74 -8.61
N PRO A 58 -6.50 4.85 -8.75
CA PRO A 58 -7.82 5.24 -9.23
C PRO A 58 -8.40 6.48 -8.52
N LEU A 59 -8.17 6.65 -7.22
CA LEU A 59 -8.67 7.81 -6.47
C LEU A 59 -7.96 9.12 -6.85
N HIS A 60 -6.64 9.07 -7.10
CA HIS A 60 -5.92 10.22 -7.67
C HIS A 60 -6.41 10.59 -9.06
N GLN A 61 -6.71 9.59 -9.90
CA GLN A 61 -7.26 9.83 -11.24
C GLN A 61 -8.68 10.41 -11.17
N ALA A 62 -9.51 9.95 -10.24
CA ALA A 62 -10.84 10.51 -10.02
C ALA A 62 -10.76 11.98 -9.60
N ALA A 63 -9.84 12.31 -8.68
CA ALA A 63 -9.52 13.68 -8.30
C ALA A 63 -9.03 14.51 -9.49
N TRP A 64 -8.12 13.97 -10.31
CA TRP A 64 -7.58 14.66 -11.49
C TRP A 64 -8.68 14.99 -12.51
N HIS A 65 -9.57 14.06 -12.80
CA HIS A 65 -10.61 14.26 -13.80
C HIS A 65 -11.82 15.05 -13.29
N GLY A 66 -11.93 15.29 -11.97
CA GLY A 66 -13.16 15.83 -11.39
C GLY A 66 -14.33 14.86 -11.57
N ALA A 67 -14.07 13.57 -11.33
CA ALA A 67 -15.05 12.51 -11.53
C ALA A 67 -16.36 12.79 -10.78
N PRO A 68 -17.49 12.17 -11.20
CA PRO A 68 -18.73 12.26 -10.43
C PRO A 68 -18.52 11.81 -8.98
N LEU A 69 -19.13 12.53 -8.02
CA LEU A 69 -19.03 12.21 -6.59
C LEU A 69 -19.33 10.73 -6.26
N PRO A 70 -20.32 10.05 -6.89
CA PRO A 70 -20.55 8.62 -6.66
C PRO A 70 -19.38 7.72 -7.04
N VAL A 71 -18.58 8.10 -8.05
CA VAL A 71 -17.37 7.35 -8.45
C VAL A 71 -16.32 7.44 -7.34
N ALA A 72 -16.01 8.66 -6.88
CA ALA A 72 -15.04 8.86 -5.81
C ALA A 72 -15.48 8.16 -4.51
N SER A 73 -16.75 8.26 -4.16
CA SER A 73 -17.33 7.61 -2.97
C SER A 73 -17.24 6.08 -3.07
N SER A 74 -17.61 5.50 -4.21
CA SER A 74 -17.53 4.05 -4.44
C SER A 74 -16.08 3.53 -4.38
N LEU A 75 -15.09 4.30 -4.86
CA LEU A 75 -13.68 3.95 -4.70
C LEU A 75 -13.27 3.91 -3.22
N VAL A 76 -13.67 4.92 -2.43
CA VAL A 76 -13.38 4.97 -0.98
C VAL A 76 -14.09 3.82 -0.24
N GLU A 77 -15.35 3.55 -0.54
CA GLU A 77 -16.12 2.42 0.02
C GLU A 77 -15.46 1.06 -0.27
N ARG A 78 -14.78 0.93 -1.40
CA ARG A 78 -14.01 -0.26 -1.78
C ARG A 78 -12.65 -0.36 -1.09
N GLY A 79 -12.25 0.65 -0.31
CA GLY A 79 -10.98 0.70 0.40
C GLY A 79 -9.87 1.49 -0.31
N ALA A 80 -10.21 2.39 -1.25
CA ALA A 80 -9.24 3.37 -1.71
C ALA A 80 -8.83 4.30 -0.55
N LEU A 81 -7.53 4.58 -0.45
CA LEU A 81 -6.94 5.34 0.64
C LEU A 81 -6.86 6.83 0.27
N ARG A 82 -7.42 7.69 1.13
CA ARG A 82 -7.46 9.15 0.94
C ARG A 82 -6.16 9.82 1.36
N SER A 83 -5.44 9.24 2.32
CA SER A 83 -4.15 9.71 2.82
C SER A 83 -2.96 9.22 1.99
N LEU A 84 -3.17 8.26 1.08
CA LEU A 84 -2.10 7.70 0.27
C LEU A 84 -1.53 8.74 -0.70
N ARG A 85 -0.24 9.00 -0.59
CA ARG A 85 0.47 9.94 -1.48
C ARG A 85 0.94 9.29 -2.79
N ALA A 86 0.83 10.04 -3.87
CA ALA A 86 1.51 9.81 -5.14
C ALA A 86 3.03 10.07 -5.02
N HIS A 87 3.78 9.82 -6.08
CA HIS A 87 5.25 10.00 -6.09
C HIS A 87 5.68 11.46 -5.88
N ASP A 88 4.85 12.41 -6.31
CA ASP A 88 5.06 13.84 -6.09
C ASP A 88 4.64 14.32 -4.69
N GLY A 89 4.21 13.40 -3.81
CA GLY A 89 3.84 13.67 -2.43
C GLY A 89 2.39 14.16 -2.25
N ARG A 90 1.61 14.33 -3.32
CA ARG A 90 0.22 14.77 -3.25
C ARG A 90 -0.73 13.62 -2.94
N THR A 91 -1.76 13.92 -2.16
CA THR A 91 -2.93 13.06 -1.95
C THR A 91 -3.99 13.29 -3.03
N PRO A 92 -5.02 12.43 -3.14
CA PRO A 92 -6.17 12.72 -4.00
C PRO A 92 -6.87 14.04 -3.66
N TYR A 93 -6.91 14.42 -2.38
CA TYR A 93 -7.45 15.72 -1.96
C TYR A 93 -6.67 16.87 -2.56
N ASP A 94 -5.34 16.85 -2.44
CA ASP A 94 -4.46 17.89 -2.98
C ASP A 94 -4.64 18.03 -4.50
N VAL A 95 -4.72 16.90 -5.21
CA VAL A 95 -4.97 16.89 -6.66
C VAL A 95 -6.32 17.51 -7.02
N ALA A 96 -7.38 17.24 -6.26
CA ALA A 96 -8.70 17.83 -6.50
C ALA A 96 -8.70 19.33 -6.21
N ALA A 97 -8.08 19.76 -5.12
CA ALA A 97 -7.96 21.16 -4.72
C ALA A 97 -7.18 21.98 -5.74
N ASP A 98 -6.01 21.49 -6.18
CA ASP A 98 -5.17 22.12 -7.21
C ASP A 98 -5.93 22.35 -8.53
N ARG A 99 -6.95 21.53 -8.79
CA ARG A 99 -7.70 21.53 -10.05
C ARG A 99 -9.07 22.18 -9.94
N GLY A 100 -9.46 22.66 -8.75
CA GLY A 100 -10.73 23.33 -8.51
C GLY A 100 -11.94 22.39 -8.50
N HIS A 101 -11.75 21.10 -8.19
CA HIS A 101 -12.82 20.12 -8.12
C HIS A 101 -13.45 20.07 -6.72
N ASP A 102 -13.98 21.21 -6.29
CA ASP A 102 -14.44 21.45 -4.92
C ASP A 102 -15.51 20.45 -4.46
N HIS A 103 -16.33 19.94 -5.39
CA HIS A 103 -17.38 18.95 -5.10
C HIS A 103 -16.84 17.61 -4.59
N LEU A 104 -15.55 17.33 -4.78
CA LEU A 104 -14.89 16.10 -4.30
C LEU A 104 -14.19 16.26 -2.96
N LEU A 105 -13.88 17.49 -2.52
CA LEU A 105 -12.99 17.73 -1.38
C LEU A 105 -13.48 17.05 -0.09
N ALA A 106 -14.79 17.09 0.17
CA ALA A 106 -15.38 16.43 1.33
C ALA A 106 -15.20 14.91 1.30
N ALA A 107 -15.40 14.27 0.15
CA ALA A 107 -15.25 12.83 0.00
C ALA A 107 -13.79 12.38 0.01
N LEU A 108 -12.87 13.23 -0.45
CA LEU A 108 -11.44 12.95 -0.55
C LEU A 108 -10.63 13.35 0.69
N SER A 109 -11.23 14.10 1.62
CA SER A 109 -10.55 14.53 2.85
C SER A 109 -10.00 13.30 3.59
N PRO A 110 -8.66 13.22 3.81
CA PRO A 110 -8.10 12.19 4.66
C PRO A 110 -8.70 12.30 6.07
N PRO A 111 -8.94 11.18 6.76
CA PRO A 111 -9.24 11.25 8.18
C PRO A 111 -8.02 11.81 8.93
N PRO A 112 -8.23 12.45 10.09
CA PRO A 112 -7.12 12.98 10.87
C PRO A 112 -6.21 11.84 11.34
N SER A 113 -4.91 11.97 11.06
CA SER A 113 -3.92 11.07 11.65
C SER A 113 -3.88 11.27 13.17
N PRO A 114 -3.95 10.19 13.98
CA PRO A 114 -3.77 10.29 15.42
C PRO A 114 -2.30 10.48 15.82
N LEU A 115 -1.36 10.41 14.86
CA LEU A 115 0.08 10.49 15.09
C LEU A 115 0.65 11.77 14.49
N ALA A 116 1.61 12.38 15.20
CA ALA A 116 2.41 13.47 14.69
C ALA A 116 3.31 13.02 13.51
N PRO A 117 3.67 13.92 12.57
CA PRO A 117 4.50 13.56 11.41
C PRO A 117 5.82 12.89 11.78
N GLU A 118 6.49 13.36 12.83
CA GLU A 118 7.76 12.81 13.31
C GLU A 118 7.59 11.37 13.82
N ARG A 119 6.43 11.10 14.44
CA ARG A 119 6.05 9.77 14.89
C ARG A 119 5.84 8.83 13.71
N ILE A 120 5.13 9.28 12.67
CA ILE A 120 4.90 8.50 11.45
C ILE A 120 6.25 8.14 10.80
N ALA A 121 7.13 9.13 10.62
CA ALA A 121 8.44 8.92 10.02
C ALA A 121 9.30 7.90 10.79
N ALA A 122 9.29 7.96 12.13
CA ALA A 122 10.01 6.99 12.95
C ALA A 122 9.45 5.56 12.80
N LEU A 123 8.12 5.42 12.74
CA LEU A 123 7.47 4.12 12.52
C LEU A 123 7.71 3.59 11.09
N ASP A 124 7.71 4.46 10.07
CA ASP A 124 8.07 4.09 8.70
C ASP A 124 9.50 3.56 8.63
N ALA A 125 10.46 4.23 9.28
CA ALA A 125 11.84 3.79 9.35
C ALA A 125 11.99 2.45 10.09
N GLY A 126 11.26 2.27 11.19
CA GLY A 126 11.24 1.01 11.94
C GLY A 126 10.64 -0.14 11.12
N LEU A 127 9.52 0.10 10.45
CA LEU A 127 8.87 -0.88 9.57
C LEU A 127 9.78 -1.26 8.40
N ALA A 128 10.43 -0.26 7.80
CA ALA A 128 11.45 -0.42 6.80
C ALA A 128 12.56 -1.38 7.27
N SER A 129 13.13 -1.12 8.44
CA SER A 129 14.20 -1.95 9.01
C SER A 129 13.75 -3.39 9.26
N VAL A 130 12.53 -3.60 9.77
CA VAL A 130 11.99 -4.95 10.02
C VAL A 130 11.80 -5.72 8.72
N ILE A 131 11.17 -5.11 7.72
CA ILE A 131 10.96 -5.77 6.43
C ILE A 131 12.31 -6.05 5.75
N ASP A 132 13.21 -5.07 5.64
CA ASP A 132 14.53 -5.27 5.04
C ASP A 132 15.31 -6.39 5.75
N GLY A 133 15.31 -6.38 7.09
CA GLY A 133 15.98 -7.41 7.90
C GLY A 133 15.44 -8.81 7.62
N ARG A 134 14.13 -8.95 7.49
CA ARG A 134 13.48 -10.23 7.16
C ARG A 134 13.79 -10.71 5.76
N LEU A 135 13.79 -9.81 4.77
CA LEU A 135 14.05 -10.15 3.38
C LEU A 135 15.53 -10.48 3.12
N ARG A 136 16.46 -9.98 3.96
CA ARG A 136 17.92 -10.18 3.87
C ARG A 136 18.46 -11.29 4.78
N LEU A 137 17.60 -12.06 5.46
CA LEU A 137 18.06 -13.22 6.22
C LEU A 137 18.85 -14.19 5.32
N PRO A 138 19.79 -15.00 5.86
CA PRO A 138 20.47 -16.03 5.07
C PRO A 138 19.45 -16.97 4.40
N GLY A 139 19.50 -17.10 3.07
CA GLY A 139 18.49 -17.83 2.30
C GLY A 139 17.18 -17.05 2.07
N GLY A 140 17.17 -15.76 2.39
CA GLY A 140 16.09 -14.82 2.08
C GLY A 140 16.03 -14.46 0.60
N ILE A 141 15.06 -13.60 0.26
CA ILE A 141 14.70 -13.31 -1.14
C ILE A 141 15.26 -11.96 -1.63
N ALA A 142 16.00 -11.22 -0.81
CA ALA A 142 16.59 -9.96 -1.28
C ALA A 142 17.52 -10.17 -2.48
N ASP A 143 18.30 -11.26 -2.47
CA ASP A 143 19.26 -11.57 -3.52
C ASP A 143 18.59 -12.07 -4.82
N SER A 144 17.40 -12.68 -4.73
CA SER A 144 16.68 -13.18 -5.91
C SER A 144 16.10 -12.07 -6.78
N TYR A 145 15.89 -10.87 -6.23
CA TYR A 145 15.31 -9.75 -6.95
C TYR A 145 16.28 -9.06 -7.91
N GLY A 146 17.60 -9.26 -7.75
CA GLY A 146 18.63 -8.71 -8.64
C GLY A 146 18.75 -7.18 -8.65
N LYS A 147 17.97 -6.47 -7.83
CA LYS A 147 17.96 -5.01 -7.63
C LYS A 147 17.76 -4.69 -6.15
N PRO A 148 18.09 -3.46 -5.70
CA PRO A 148 17.79 -3.03 -4.34
C PRO A 148 16.30 -3.19 -4.00
N LEU A 149 15.99 -3.68 -2.79
CA LEU A 149 14.61 -3.95 -2.35
C LEU A 149 13.66 -2.75 -2.57
N ARG A 150 14.16 -1.52 -2.43
CA ARG A 150 13.38 -0.28 -2.59
C ARG A 150 13.09 0.10 -4.04
N GLU A 151 13.80 -0.48 -4.99
CA GLU A 151 13.49 -0.38 -6.41
C GLU A 151 12.48 -1.44 -6.85
N CYS A 152 12.37 -2.53 -6.08
CA CYS A 152 11.42 -3.62 -6.34
C CYS A 152 10.10 -3.46 -5.59
N LEU A 153 10.15 -2.91 -4.37
CA LEU A 153 9.05 -2.87 -3.43
C LEU A 153 8.87 -1.47 -2.82
N ARG A 154 7.62 -1.00 -2.80
CA ARG A 154 7.15 0.12 -1.99
C ARG A 154 6.48 -0.43 -0.74
N TYR A 155 7.01 -0.12 0.43
CA TYR A 155 6.41 -0.59 1.69
C TYR A 155 5.15 0.21 2.02
N PRO A 156 4.19 -0.36 2.77
CA PRO A 156 2.99 0.36 3.16
C PRO A 156 3.39 1.53 4.08
N PRO A 157 3.09 2.77 3.70
CA PRO A 157 3.41 3.91 4.55
C PRO A 157 2.50 3.89 5.78
N VAL A 158 3.05 4.20 6.96
CA VAL A 158 2.29 4.19 8.22
C VAL A 158 1.14 5.19 8.19
N GLU A 159 1.31 6.26 7.42
CA GLU A 159 0.27 7.27 7.21
C GLU A 159 -1.03 6.66 6.69
N VAL A 160 -1.06 5.55 5.96
CA VAL A 160 -2.34 5.00 5.48
C VAL A 160 -3.03 4.06 6.46
N LEU A 161 -2.34 3.61 7.50
CA LEU A 161 -2.85 2.58 8.41
C LEU A 161 -3.97 3.09 9.32
N HIS A 162 -4.09 4.41 9.51
CA HIS A 162 -5.17 4.98 10.31
C HIS A 162 -6.52 4.99 9.56
N GLU A 163 -6.54 4.76 8.25
CA GLU A 163 -7.78 4.63 7.46
C GLU A 163 -8.46 3.26 7.61
N ALA A 164 -7.75 2.29 8.20
CA ALA A 164 -8.27 0.96 8.54
C ALA A 164 -7.89 0.62 10.00
N PRO A 165 -8.36 1.40 10.99
CA PRO A 165 -7.88 1.28 12.36
C PRO A 165 -8.27 -0.06 12.99
N GLY A 166 -7.29 -0.77 13.55
CA GLY A 166 -7.48 -2.10 14.14
C GLY A 166 -7.53 -3.25 13.12
N GLU A 167 -7.70 -2.94 11.84
CA GLU A 167 -7.54 -3.90 10.76
C GLU A 167 -6.06 -3.93 10.32
N GLY A 168 -5.54 -5.13 10.10
CA GLY A 168 -4.17 -5.29 9.60
C GLY A 168 -4.08 -5.03 8.11
N MET A 169 -3.11 -4.22 7.70
CA MET A 169 -2.72 -4.14 6.30
C MET A 169 -1.86 -5.34 5.95
N TRP A 170 -2.41 -6.24 5.13
CA TRP A 170 -1.64 -7.33 4.55
C TRP A 170 -0.77 -6.85 3.39
N PHE A 171 0.54 -7.02 3.51
CA PHE A 171 1.54 -6.79 2.48
C PHE A 171 2.12 -8.14 2.01
N PRO A 172 1.61 -8.70 0.90
CA PRO A 172 2.18 -9.91 0.32
C PRO A 172 3.54 -9.60 -0.29
N VAL A 173 4.49 -10.54 -0.19
CA VAL A 173 5.80 -10.42 -0.83
C VAL A 173 6.02 -11.61 -1.78
N PRO A 174 6.22 -11.38 -3.08
CA PRO A 174 6.56 -12.41 -4.06
C PRO A 174 7.70 -13.27 -3.55
N GLU A 175 7.63 -14.56 -3.84
CA GLU A 175 8.60 -15.60 -3.43
C GLU A 175 8.56 -16.01 -1.94
N MET A 176 8.02 -15.20 -1.02
CA MET A 176 7.77 -15.66 0.35
C MET A 176 6.59 -16.63 0.44
N TYR A 177 5.69 -16.64 -0.56
CA TYR A 177 4.37 -17.30 -0.47
C TYR A 177 3.61 -16.91 0.81
N GLY A 178 3.93 -15.72 1.33
CA GLY A 178 3.55 -15.15 2.61
C GLY A 178 3.79 -13.64 2.54
N GLY A 179 4.17 -13.02 3.64
CA GLY A 179 4.32 -11.58 3.70
C GLY A 179 4.20 -11.03 5.10
N PHE A 180 3.70 -9.80 5.21
CA PHE A 180 3.63 -9.04 6.45
C PHE A 180 2.19 -8.64 6.76
N SER A 181 1.73 -8.89 7.98
CA SER A 181 0.54 -8.25 8.54
C SER A 181 1.00 -7.06 9.38
N VAL A 182 0.65 -5.85 8.97
CA VAL A 182 1.04 -4.61 9.65
C VAL A 182 -0.20 -4.00 10.30
N ARG A 183 -0.21 -3.86 11.63
CA ARG A 183 -1.31 -3.24 12.38
C ARG A 183 -0.81 -2.01 13.11
N LEU A 184 -1.52 -0.89 12.96
CA LEU A 184 -1.30 0.29 13.79
C LEU A 184 -2.11 0.17 15.09
N MET A 185 -1.42 0.18 16.22
CA MET A 185 -1.97 0.02 17.56
C MET A 185 -1.60 1.26 18.38
N ARG A 186 -2.55 2.05 18.89
CA ARG A 186 -2.34 3.15 19.89
C ARG A 186 -0.94 3.83 19.91
N GLY A 187 -0.34 4.16 18.75
CA GLY A 187 0.98 4.81 18.65
C GLY A 187 2.20 3.93 18.31
N TYR A 188 2.03 2.61 18.09
CA TYR A 188 3.07 1.66 17.70
C TYR A 188 2.56 0.71 16.61
N LEU A 189 3.46 0.03 15.90
CA LEU A 189 3.08 -1.02 14.96
C LEU A 189 3.27 -2.40 15.59
N TYR A 190 2.32 -3.29 15.33
CA TYR A 190 2.49 -4.72 15.54
C TYR A 190 2.59 -5.38 14.16
N VAL A 191 3.72 -6.03 13.90
CA VAL A 191 4.08 -6.57 12.58
C VAL A 191 4.36 -8.05 12.68
N GLU A 192 3.50 -8.86 12.07
CA GLU A 192 3.73 -10.30 11.92
C GLU A 192 4.23 -10.60 10.51
N SER A 193 5.17 -11.53 10.40
CA SER A 193 5.68 -11.99 9.10
C SER A 193 5.90 -13.49 9.10
N TRP A 194 5.63 -14.14 7.98
CA TRP A 194 5.87 -15.58 7.82
C TRP A 194 6.08 -15.94 6.36
N ILE A 195 6.73 -17.09 6.16
CA ILE A 195 6.96 -17.74 4.87
C ILE A 195 6.19 -19.05 4.87
N ARG A 196 5.17 -19.18 4.02
CA ARG A 196 4.23 -20.32 4.06
C ARG A 196 4.89 -21.69 3.89
N ILE A 197 6.01 -21.74 3.18
CA ILE A 197 6.72 -22.99 2.86
C ILE A 197 7.83 -23.34 3.86
N VAL A 198 8.07 -22.49 4.87
CA VAL A 198 9.07 -22.73 5.91
C VAL A 198 8.35 -22.71 7.26
N GLY A 199 8.14 -23.89 7.85
CA GLY A 199 7.56 -24.01 9.20
C GLY A 199 8.46 -23.37 10.25
N GLY A 200 7.86 -22.77 11.27
CA GLY A 200 8.53 -21.99 12.31
C GLY A 200 9.12 -20.67 11.81
N SER A 201 8.81 -20.23 10.58
CA SER A 201 9.35 -18.98 10.04
C SER A 201 8.67 -17.74 10.61
N GLY A 202 7.57 -17.87 11.35
CA GLY A 202 6.82 -16.77 11.92
C GLY A 202 7.67 -15.89 12.84
N GLN A 203 7.59 -14.58 12.65
CA GLN A 203 8.14 -13.58 13.56
C GLN A 203 7.16 -12.43 13.77
N ALA A 204 7.05 -11.95 15.01
CA ALA A 204 6.26 -10.79 15.40
C ALA A 204 7.15 -9.72 16.00
N HIS A 205 6.98 -8.48 15.54
CA HIS A 205 7.72 -7.32 16.01
C HIS A 205 6.78 -6.25 16.55
N VAL A 206 7.19 -5.58 17.62
CA VAL A 206 6.62 -4.31 18.08
C VAL A 206 7.55 -3.19 17.66
N ILE A 207 7.02 -2.22 16.93
CA ILE A 207 7.77 -1.07 16.42
C ILE A 207 7.22 0.20 17.06
N THR A 208 8.08 0.90 17.79
CA THR A 208 7.78 2.21 18.38
C THR A 208 8.69 3.28 17.76
N HIS A 209 8.54 4.54 18.16
CA HIS A 209 9.48 5.60 17.77
C HIS A 209 10.92 5.40 18.25
N GLU A 210 11.13 4.57 19.27
CA GLU A 210 12.45 4.32 19.84
C GLU A 210 13.17 3.16 19.12
N GLY A 211 12.44 2.36 18.35
CA GLY A 211 12.99 1.22 17.63
C GLY A 211 12.00 0.06 17.50
N ALA A 212 12.51 -1.06 16.99
CA ALA A 212 11.78 -2.30 16.79
C ALA A 212 12.32 -3.41 17.70
N VAL A 213 11.42 -4.19 18.29
CA VAL A 213 11.74 -5.34 19.15
C VAL A 213 11.03 -6.57 18.63
N LEU A 214 11.76 -7.68 18.48
CA LEU A 214 11.19 -9.00 18.23
C LEU A 214 10.52 -9.49 19.52
N VAL A 215 9.23 -9.79 19.46
CA VAL A 215 8.43 -10.19 20.64
C VAL A 215 7.99 -11.66 20.60
N GLU A 216 7.95 -12.26 19.42
CA GLU A 216 7.59 -13.66 19.23
C GLU A 216 8.27 -14.19 17.96
N GLU A 217 8.69 -15.45 17.98
CA GLU A 217 9.21 -16.16 16.81
C GLU A 217 8.92 -17.66 16.86
N GLY A 218 8.99 -18.34 15.72
CA GLY A 218 8.83 -19.79 15.64
C GLY A 218 7.39 -20.27 15.43
N PHE A 219 6.44 -19.36 15.18
CA PHE A 219 5.05 -19.73 14.88
C PHE A 219 4.84 -20.07 13.38
N VAL A 220 3.67 -20.67 13.09
CA VAL A 220 3.23 -21.24 11.78
C VAL A 220 3.92 -22.54 11.40
#